data_AF-A0A2H0WTC3-F1
#
_entry.id   AF-A0A2H0WTC3-F1
#
_cell.length_a   1.000
_cell.length_b   1.000
_cell.length_c   1.000
_cell.angle_alpha   90.00
_cell.angle_beta   90.00
_cell.angle_gamma   90.00
#
_symmetry.space_group_name_H-M   'P 1'
#
loop_
_entity.id
_entity.type
_entity.pdbx_description
1 polymer ?
#
loop_
_entity_poly.entity_id
_entity_poly.type
_entity_poly.pdbx_seq_one_letter_code
_entity_poly.pdbx_strand_id
1 'polypeptide(L)'
;MAVELPTHSQDFIKIDVDPSSRRRYIEDLLRRDGLTGISEDPRAAYCAISLTSTPDELKPILKERQFILTQILEEAGISAYDPSSAPFSPDRGLEIGPDEIYRVDKGKLVGARFFVTHDILPSTGVGVEIEAARMYNRISVVLHDAGIRTSRMQANRTIHLWYNGFAAQAEEFVRVFQFLQGFEPGIGFDNGVPVLLGFDTQGRTVNLEQAVYSRFPQLQYHYNGQIPIVQTRVINPQIICEKVN
;
A
#
# COMPACT_ATOMS: atom_id res chain seq x y z
N MET A 1 -0.49 8.58 -27.75
CA MET A 1 -1.11 7.37 -28.31
C MET A 1 -2.07 6.81 -27.29
N ALA A 2 -3.36 6.71 -27.62
CA ALA A 2 -4.32 6.00 -26.77
C ALA A 2 -4.02 4.50 -26.89
N VAL A 3 -3.55 3.90 -25.79
CA VAL A 3 -3.41 2.44 -25.70
C VAL A 3 -4.80 1.91 -25.40
N GLU A 4 -5.35 1.11 -26.31
CA GLU A 4 -6.58 0.36 -26.05
C GLU A 4 -6.33 -0.57 -24.87
N LEU A 5 -7.00 -0.31 -23.76
CA LEU A 5 -6.99 -1.24 -22.62
C LEU A 5 -7.64 -2.54 -23.08
N PRO A 6 -7.06 -3.71 -22.76
CA PRO A 6 -7.65 -4.98 -23.15
C PRO A 6 -9.08 -5.05 -22.61
N THR A 7 -10.04 -5.10 -23.52
CA THR A 7 -11.43 -5.44 -23.22
C THR A 7 -11.48 -6.93 -22.95
N HIS A 8 -11.19 -7.34 -21.71
CA HIS A 8 -11.71 -8.62 -21.25
C HIS A 8 -13.22 -8.61 -21.47
N SER A 9 -13.75 -9.69 -22.05
CA SER A 9 -15.20 -9.90 -22.18
C SER A 9 -15.84 -9.55 -20.82
N GLN A 10 -16.79 -8.62 -20.83
CA GLN A 10 -17.44 -8.06 -19.63
C GLN A 10 -18.15 -9.11 -18.74
N ASP A 11 -18.13 -10.38 -19.11
CA ASP A 11 -18.89 -11.46 -18.50
C ASP A 11 -18.31 -12.02 -17.17
N PHE A 12 -17.16 -11.54 -16.68
CA PHE A 12 -16.49 -12.13 -15.50
C PHE A 12 -16.18 -11.20 -14.31
N ILE A 13 -16.32 -9.88 -14.45
CA ILE A 13 -16.14 -8.96 -13.32
C ILE A 13 -17.48 -8.78 -12.59
N LYS A 14 -17.55 -9.26 -11.35
CA LYS A 14 -18.68 -8.99 -10.45
C LYS A 14 -18.36 -7.80 -9.56
N ILE A 15 -19.16 -6.74 -9.67
CA ILE A 15 -19.07 -5.58 -8.79
C ILE A 15 -19.80 -5.88 -7.48
N ASP A 16 -19.14 -5.66 -6.35
CA ASP A 16 -19.72 -5.77 -5.01
C ASP A 16 -19.94 -4.39 -4.38
N VAL A 17 -18.96 -3.50 -4.54
CA VAL A 17 -19.01 -2.10 -4.09
C VAL A 17 -18.54 -1.18 -5.21
N ASP A 18 -19.50 -0.47 -5.83
CA ASP A 18 -19.26 0.62 -6.78
C ASP A 18 -18.85 1.93 -6.06
N PRO A 19 -18.45 3.01 -6.78
CA PRO A 19 -18.04 4.26 -6.14
C PRO A 19 -19.10 4.92 -5.24
N SER A 20 -20.38 4.83 -5.60
CA SER A 20 -21.48 5.43 -4.81
C SER A 20 -21.73 4.66 -3.52
N SER A 21 -21.70 3.33 -3.62
CA SER A 21 -21.83 2.40 -2.49
C SER A 21 -20.59 2.44 -1.59
N ARG A 22 -19.40 2.63 -2.18
CA ARG A 22 -18.13 2.80 -1.46
C ARG A 22 -18.17 3.99 -0.51
N ARG A 23 -18.68 5.13 -0.98
CA ARG A 23 -18.74 6.33 -0.14
C ARG A 23 -19.52 6.07 1.15
N ARG A 24 -20.73 5.51 1.02
CA ARG A 24 -21.58 5.13 2.17
C ARG A 24 -20.88 4.10 3.07
N TYR A 25 -20.27 3.08 2.46
CA TYR A 25 -19.51 2.07 3.19
C TYR A 25 -18.38 2.67 4.04
N ILE A 26 -17.59 3.58 3.47
CA ILE A 26 -16.50 4.25 4.17
C ILE A 26 -17.02 5.18 5.27
N GLU A 27 -18.07 5.96 5.00
CA GLU A 27 -18.70 6.82 6.01
C GLU A 27 -19.19 6.03 7.23
N ASP A 28 -19.77 4.84 6.98
CA ASP A 28 -20.21 3.93 8.04
C ASP A 28 -19.04 3.38 8.86
N LEU A 29 -17.92 3.03 8.22
CA LEU A 29 -16.70 2.59 8.91
C LEU A 29 -16.10 3.72 9.76
N LEU A 30 -15.92 4.90 9.18
CA LEU A 30 -15.38 6.08 9.87
C LEU A 30 -16.21 6.40 11.12
N ARG A 31 -17.54 6.33 11.02
CA ARG A 31 -18.44 6.55 12.14
C ARG A 31 -18.28 5.51 13.26
N ARG A 32 -18.11 4.23 12.92
CA ARG A 32 -17.89 3.16 13.91
C ARG A 32 -16.54 3.28 14.60
N ASP A 33 -15.54 3.79 13.88
CA ASP A 33 -14.19 3.99 14.40
C ASP A 33 -14.02 5.33 15.14
N GLY A 34 -15.07 6.14 15.28
CA GLY A 34 -15.00 7.45 15.94
C GLY A 34 -14.21 8.50 15.15
N LEU A 35 -14.06 8.30 13.85
CA LEU A 35 -13.32 9.16 12.91
C LEU A 35 -14.26 10.02 12.06
N THR A 36 -15.40 10.41 12.63
CA THR A 36 -16.36 11.29 11.96
C THR A 36 -15.72 12.64 11.62
N GLY A 37 -15.98 13.15 10.41
CA GLY A 37 -15.42 14.41 9.93
C GLY A 37 -14.13 14.28 9.12
N ILE A 38 -13.53 13.08 9.04
CA ILE A 38 -12.46 12.82 8.07
C ILE A 38 -13.11 12.64 6.69
N SER A 39 -12.64 13.42 5.72
CA SER A 39 -12.96 13.22 4.30
C SER A 39 -11.75 12.62 3.60
N GLU A 40 -12.02 11.76 2.62
CA GLU A 40 -10.99 11.31 1.70
C GLU A 40 -10.51 12.46 0.80
N ASP A 41 -9.20 12.55 0.59
CA ASP A 41 -8.54 13.34 -0.44
C ASP A 41 -8.09 12.42 -1.59
N PRO A 42 -8.65 12.58 -2.81
CA PRO A 42 -8.29 11.76 -3.98
C PRO A 42 -6.83 11.89 -4.41
N ARG A 43 -6.11 12.93 -3.94
CA ARG A 43 -4.72 13.22 -4.29
C ARG A 43 -3.78 13.07 -3.09
N ALA A 44 -4.15 12.28 -2.09
CA ALA A 44 -3.28 11.99 -0.95
C ALA A 44 -2.90 10.50 -0.89
N ALA A 45 -1.67 10.24 -0.45
CA ALA A 45 -1.14 8.92 -0.17
C ALA A 45 -0.62 8.81 1.27
N TYR A 46 -0.98 7.73 1.95
CA TYR A 46 -0.31 7.30 3.17
C TYR A 46 0.85 6.37 2.80
N CYS A 47 2.08 6.73 3.15
CA CYS A 47 3.30 6.02 2.77
C CYS A 47 3.84 5.23 3.96
N ALA A 48 3.36 4.01 4.17
CA ALA A 48 3.75 3.20 5.32
C ALA A 48 5.22 2.75 5.25
N ILE A 49 5.89 2.71 6.41
CA ILE A 49 7.30 2.35 6.55
C ILE A 49 7.52 1.56 7.85
N SER A 50 8.37 0.53 7.79
CA SER A 50 8.77 -0.23 8.98
C SER A 50 9.72 0.58 9.86
N LEU A 51 9.31 0.92 11.08
CA LEU A 51 10.11 1.70 12.04
C LEU A 51 10.56 0.88 13.26
N THR A 52 9.62 0.51 14.14
CA THR A 52 9.91 0.05 15.51
C THR A 52 10.82 -1.17 15.62
N SER A 53 10.68 -2.15 14.73
CA SER A 53 11.48 -3.39 14.73
C SER A 53 12.61 -3.38 13.70
N THR A 54 12.84 -2.26 13.02
CA THR A 54 13.88 -2.13 12.00
C THR A 54 15.25 -1.94 12.68
N PRO A 55 16.25 -2.80 12.40
CA PRO A 55 17.62 -2.60 12.86
C PRO A 55 18.18 -1.25 12.41
N ASP A 56 18.95 -0.57 13.26
CA ASP A 56 19.46 0.77 12.98
C ASP A 56 20.32 0.81 11.69
N GLU A 57 21.03 -0.27 11.36
CA GLU A 57 21.79 -0.40 10.12
C GLU A 57 20.93 -0.40 8.84
N LEU A 58 19.65 -0.76 8.93
CA LEU A 58 18.71 -0.78 7.80
C LEU A 58 17.86 0.49 7.71
N LYS A 59 17.75 1.28 8.79
CA LYS A 59 16.98 2.53 8.81
C LYS A 59 17.41 3.54 7.71
N PRO A 60 18.71 3.76 7.42
CA PRO A 60 19.10 4.66 6.33
C PRO A 60 18.57 4.22 4.97
N ILE A 61 18.61 2.92 4.68
CA ILE A 61 18.13 2.36 3.41
C ILE A 61 16.61 2.56 3.28
N LEU A 62 15.86 2.30 4.36
CA LEU A 62 14.41 2.53 4.35
C LEU A 62 14.06 4.01 4.19
N LYS A 63 14.79 4.91 4.86
CA LYS A 63 14.60 6.37 4.73
C LYS A 63 14.89 6.87 3.32
N GLU A 64 15.94 6.35 2.67
CA GLU A 64 16.26 6.69 1.28
C GLU A 64 15.14 6.23 0.33
N ARG A 65 14.67 4.98 0.48
CA ARG A 65 13.53 4.45 -0.31
C ARG A 65 12.27 5.29 -0.09
N GLN A 66 11.96 5.62 1.16
CA GLN A 66 10.82 6.44 1.52
C GLN A 66 10.91 7.84 0.90
N PHE A 67 12.09 8.47 0.95
CA PHE A 67 12.32 9.77 0.32
C PHE A 67 12.10 9.73 -1.19
N ILE A 68 12.63 8.71 -1.88
CA ILE A 68 12.39 8.54 -3.32
C ILE A 68 10.89 8.34 -3.60
N LEU A 69 10.20 7.56 -2.77
CA LEU A 69 8.76 7.32 -2.91
C LEU A 69 7.95 8.63 -2.78
N THR A 70 8.27 9.49 -1.81
CA THR A 70 7.56 10.77 -1.68
C THR A 70 7.78 11.66 -2.90
N GLN A 71 9.00 11.70 -3.44
CA GLN A 71 9.29 12.46 -4.68
C GLN A 71 8.50 11.92 -5.89
N ILE A 72 8.44 10.60 -6.06
CA ILE A 72 7.64 9.96 -7.12
C ILE A 72 6.16 10.35 -7.01
N LEU A 73 5.60 10.31 -5.80
CA LEU A 73 4.19 10.64 -5.58
C LEU A 73 3.93 12.13 -5.82
N GLU A 74 4.80 13.01 -5.33
CA GLU A 74 4.70 14.45 -5.55
C GLU A 74 4.75 14.81 -7.04
N GLU A 75 5.67 14.19 -7.79
CA GLU A 75 5.77 14.37 -9.25
C GLU A 75 4.54 13.82 -9.99
N ALA A 76 3.92 12.75 -9.46
CA ALA A 76 2.64 12.27 -9.97
C ALA A 76 1.46 13.20 -9.62
N GLY A 77 1.64 14.21 -8.75
CA GLY A 77 0.58 15.11 -8.29
C GLY A 77 -0.19 14.58 -7.07
N ILE A 78 0.41 13.65 -6.31
CA ILE A 78 -0.14 13.05 -5.10
C ILE A 78 0.67 13.54 -3.89
N SER A 79 -0.02 14.12 -2.91
CA SER A 79 0.58 14.54 -1.64
C SER A 79 0.90 13.32 -0.78
N ALA A 80 2.17 13.12 -0.45
CA ALA A 80 2.61 12.00 0.36
C ALA A 80 2.65 12.34 1.85
N TYR A 81 2.05 11.50 2.69
CA TYR A 81 2.27 11.50 4.13
C TYR A 81 3.26 10.42 4.52
N ASP A 82 4.39 10.82 5.10
CA ASP A 82 5.42 9.93 5.63
C ASP A 82 5.38 9.93 7.18
N PRO A 83 4.93 8.85 7.83
CA PRO A 83 4.84 8.77 9.28
C PRO A 83 6.22 8.80 9.96
N SER A 84 7.31 8.47 9.26
CA SER A 84 8.67 8.59 9.82
C SER A 84 9.10 10.05 10.04
N SER A 85 8.50 10.97 9.28
CA SER A 85 8.73 12.42 9.39
C SER A 85 7.79 13.13 10.37
N ALA A 86 6.77 12.41 10.86
CA ALA A 86 5.72 12.98 11.70
C ALA A 86 6.25 13.41 13.08
N PRO A 87 5.66 14.45 13.71
CA PRO A 87 6.01 14.85 15.08
C PRO A 87 5.91 13.70 16.08
N PHE A 88 4.96 12.79 15.85
CA PHE A 88 4.65 11.66 16.73
C PHE A 88 5.35 10.35 16.31
N SER A 89 6.38 10.42 15.46
CA SER A 89 7.12 9.23 15.06
C SER A 89 7.75 8.54 16.30
N PRO A 90 7.67 7.21 16.43
CA PRO A 90 8.29 6.47 17.54
C PRO A 90 9.82 6.64 17.59
N ASP A 91 10.44 7.04 16.47
CA ASP A 91 11.88 7.36 16.41
C ASP A 91 12.21 8.76 17.00
N ARG A 92 11.22 9.61 17.31
CA ARG A 92 11.44 10.99 17.81
C ARG A 92 11.23 11.17 19.32
N GLY A 93 10.54 10.25 19.98
CA GLY A 93 10.33 10.33 21.43
C GLY A 93 9.68 9.06 21.99
N LEU A 94 10.31 8.47 22.99
CA LEU A 94 9.82 7.24 23.67
C LEU A 94 8.57 7.47 24.53
N GLU A 95 8.18 8.73 24.75
CA GLU A 95 7.05 9.11 25.60
C GLU A 95 5.72 9.20 24.85
N ILE A 96 5.72 9.10 23.52
CA ILE A 96 4.50 9.17 22.72
C ILE A 96 3.72 7.88 22.89
N GLY A 97 2.48 8.01 23.37
CA GLY A 97 1.60 6.86 23.60
C GLY A 97 1.13 6.22 22.29
N PRO A 98 0.89 4.89 22.28
CA PRO A 98 0.40 4.18 21.09
C PRO A 98 -0.94 4.73 20.57
N ASP A 99 -1.80 5.22 21.46
CA ASP A 99 -3.11 5.80 21.10
C ASP A 99 -2.97 7.09 20.28
N GLU A 100 -1.93 7.89 20.54
CA GLU A 100 -1.70 9.16 19.83
C GLU A 100 -1.16 8.91 18.42
N ILE A 101 -0.18 8.01 18.29
CA ILE A 101 0.33 7.53 17.00
C ILE A 101 -0.81 6.94 16.18
N TYR A 102 -1.56 6.01 16.79
CA TYR A 102 -2.68 5.34 16.14
C TYR A 102 -3.72 6.34 15.65
N ARG A 103 -4.10 7.34 16.45
CA ARG A 103 -5.12 8.32 16.04
C ARG A 103 -4.66 9.18 14.86
N VAL A 104 -3.42 9.68 14.89
CA VAL A 104 -2.91 10.56 13.82
C VAL A 104 -2.69 9.77 12.54
N ASP A 105 -1.97 8.65 12.62
CA ASP A 105 -1.61 7.85 11.45
C ASP A 105 -2.83 7.17 10.83
N LYS A 106 -3.74 6.63 11.65
CA LYS A 106 -5.02 6.11 11.14
C LYS A 106 -5.83 7.20 10.46
N GLY A 107 -5.90 8.40 11.04
CA GLY A 107 -6.58 9.54 10.43
C GLY A 107 -6.02 9.90 9.06
N LYS A 108 -4.68 9.92 8.92
CA LYS A 108 -4.00 10.17 7.65
C LYS A 108 -4.22 9.05 6.64
N LEU A 109 -4.18 7.78 7.08
CA LEU A 109 -4.43 6.61 6.25
C LEU A 109 -5.86 6.61 5.69
N VAL A 110 -6.87 6.81 6.55
CA VAL A 110 -8.27 6.81 6.12
C VAL A 110 -8.67 8.11 5.41
N GLY A 111 -7.88 9.18 5.56
CA GLY A 111 -8.03 10.40 4.77
C GLY A 111 -7.41 10.30 3.37
N ALA A 112 -6.46 9.39 3.15
CA ALA A 112 -5.79 9.23 1.86
C ALA A 112 -6.59 8.36 0.90
N ARG A 113 -6.43 8.57 -0.42
CA ARG A 113 -6.95 7.69 -1.49
C ARG A 113 -6.01 6.52 -1.74
N PHE A 114 -4.72 6.79 -1.63
CA PHE A 114 -3.65 5.84 -1.89
C PHE A 114 -3.04 5.35 -0.58
N PHE A 115 -2.69 4.08 -0.57
CA PHE A 115 -1.82 3.50 0.44
C PHE A 115 -0.62 2.91 -0.28
N VAL A 116 0.59 3.33 0.07
CA VAL A 116 1.80 2.86 -0.62
C VAL A 116 2.82 2.42 0.41
N THR A 117 3.47 1.29 0.19
CA THR A 117 4.52 0.81 1.09
C THR A 117 5.56 -0.03 0.37
N HIS A 118 6.75 -0.09 0.95
CA HIS A 118 7.79 -1.02 0.56
C HIS A 118 7.71 -2.29 1.41
N ASP A 119 7.63 -3.45 0.75
CA ASP A 119 7.77 -4.74 1.42
C ASP A 119 9.24 -5.16 1.39
N ILE A 120 10.00 -4.68 2.37
CA ILE A 120 11.44 -4.94 2.52
C ILE A 120 11.72 -5.75 3.79
N LEU A 121 11.03 -5.41 4.89
CA LEU A 121 11.16 -6.06 6.19
C LEU A 121 9.77 -6.41 6.75
N PRO A 122 9.63 -7.54 7.45
CA PRO A 122 8.42 -7.84 8.18
C PRO A 122 8.14 -6.75 9.22
N SER A 123 6.95 -6.16 9.16
CA SER A 123 6.50 -5.15 10.12
C SER A 123 5.05 -5.40 10.50
N THR A 124 4.81 -5.60 11.79
CA THR A 124 3.46 -5.76 12.33
C THR A 124 2.63 -4.49 12.15
N GLY A 125 3.26 -3.31 12.32
CA GLY A 125 2.62 -2.01 12.07
C GLY A 125 2.13 -1.88 10.63
N VAL A 126 3.02 -2.11 9.66
CA VAL A 126 2.66 -2.05 8.23
C VAL A 126 1.59 -3.10 7.88
N GLY A 127 1.64 -4.29 8.47
CA GLY A 127 0.60 -5.31 8.29
C GLY A 127 -0.79 -4.83 8.74
N VAL A 128 -0.88 -4.17 9.91
CA VAL A 128 -2.13 -3.57 10.40
C VAL A 128 -2.61 -2.45 9.47
N GLU A 129 -1.68 -1.63 8.98
CA GLU A 129 -1.99 -0.52 8.06
C GLU A 129 -2.47 -1.01 6.69
N ILE A 130 -1.89 -2.08 6.13
CA ILE A 130 -2.35 -2.72 4.89
C ILE A 130 -3.80 -3.20 5.04
N GLU A 131 -4.12 -3.87 6.15
CA GLU A 131 -5.47 -4.34 6.41
C GLU A 131 -6.45 -3.17 6.59
N ALA A 132 -6.04 -2.09 7.25
CA ALA A 132 -6.82 -0.86 7.32
C ALA A 132 -7.07 -0.27 5.92
N ALA A 133 -6.04 -0.14 5.10
CA ALA A 133 -6.16 0.39 3.73
C ALA A 133 -7.14 -0.45 2.90
N ARG A 134 -7.09 -1.78 3.04
CA ARG A 134 -8.00 -2.71 2.39
C ARG A 134 -9.45 -2.57 2.89
N MET A 135 -9.66 -2.47 4.21
CA MET A 135 -11.00 -2.25 4.79
C MET A 135 -11.60 -0.92 4.33
N TYR A 136 -10.79 0.13 4.27
CA TYR A 136 -11.23 1.45 3.81
C TYR A 136 -11.19 1.61 2.28
N ASN A 137 -10.96 0.51 1.55
CA ASN A 137 -10.94 0.42 0.09
C ASN A 137 -10.09 1.53 -0.57
N ARG A 138 -8.83 1.63 -0.13
CA ARG A 138 -7.81 2.50 -0.73
C ARG A 138 -7.19 1.83 -1.94
N ILE A 139 -6.59 2.63 -2.82
CA ILE A 139 -5.73 2.10 -3.87
C ILE A 139 -4.41 1.73 -3.20
N SER A 140 -4.32 0.47 -2.76
CA SER A 140 -3.13 -0.07 -2.10
C SER A 140 -2.11 -0.54 -3.12
N VAL A 141 -0.89 -0.03 -3.04
CA VAL A 141 0.27 -0.41 -3.86
C VAL A 141 1.39 -0.88 -2.95
N VAL A 142 1.85 -2.11 -3.13
CA VAL A 142 2.99 -2.67 -2.38
C VAL A 142 4.16 -2.85 -3.33
N LEU A 143 5.29 -2.22 -2.99
CA LEU A 143 6.50 -2.20 -3.78
C LEU A 143 7.49 -3.26 -3.27
N HIS A 144 7.86 -4.18 -4.15
CA HIS A 144 8.75 -5.31 -3.89
C HIS A 144 10.11 -5.04 -4.51
N ASP A 145 11.19 -5.34 -3.78
CA ASP A 145 12.56 -5.31 -4.30
C ASP A 145 12.93 -6.69 -4.85
N ALA A 146 13.48 -6.78 -6.06
CA ALA A 146 13.89 -8.04 -6.70
C ALA A 146 15.01 -8.80 -5.99
N GLY A 147 15.81 -8.10 -5.19
CA GLY A 147 16.81 -8.73 -4.36
C GLY A 147 16.26 -9.33 -3.07
N ILE A 148 15.01 -9.07 -2.70
CA ILE A 148 14.51 -9.30 -1.33
C ILE A 148 13.23 -10.12 -1.33
N ARG A 149 13.26 -11.24 -0.60
CA ARG A 149 12.07 -12.01 -0.26
C ARG A 149 11.49 -11.53 1.06
N THR A 150 10.18 -11.33 1.07
CA THR A 150 9.38 -11.00 2.26
C THR A 150 8.30 -12.06 2.48
N SER A 151 7.09 -11.65 2.88
CA SER A 151 5.97 -12.54 3.21
C SER A 151 5.40 -13.24 1.97
N ARG A 152 5.00 -14.52 2.14
CA ARG A 152 4.16 -15.23 1.15
C ARG A 152 2.69 -14.86 1.27
N MET A 153 2.27 -14.34 2.41
CA MET A 153 0.91 -13.89 2.64
C MET A 153 0.78 -12.47 2.12
N GLN A 154 0.16 -12.33 0.96
CA GLN A 154 -0.10 -11.06 0.30
C GLN A 154 -1.56 -10.68 0.46
N ALA A 155 -1.82 -9.40 0.75
CA ALA A 155 -3.17 -8.90 0.90
C ALA A 155 -3.89 -8.92 -0.46
N ASN A 156 -5.12 -9.43 -0.48
CA ASN A 156 -5.96 -9.27 -1.67
C ASN A 156 -6.35 -7.80 -1.88
N ARG A 157 -6.87 -7.47 -3.07
CA ARG A 157 -7.29 -6.10 -3.42
C ARG A 157 -6.17 -5.08 -3.27
N THR A 158 -4.96 -5.48 -3.65
CA THR A 158 -3.72 -4.70 -3.58
C THR A 158 -2.96 -4.90 -4.89
N ILE A 159 -2.26 -3.87 -5.34
CA ILE A 159 -1.43 -3.91 -6.55
C ILE A 159 0.02 -4.18 -6.12
N HIS A 160 0.59 -5.29 -6.57
CA HIS A 160 1.96 -5.67 -6.22
C HIS A 160 2.92 -5.28 -7.36
N LEU A 161 3.86 -4.37 -7.11
CA LEU A 161 4.81 -3.93 -8.13
C LEU A 161 6.22 -4.34 -7.78
N TRP A 162 6.97 -4.78 -8.77
CA TRP A 162 8.32 -5.28 -8.61
C TRP A 162 9.34 -4.35 -9.27
N TYR A 163 10.46 -4.07 -8.59
CA TYR A 163 11.57 -3.29 -9.13
C TYR A 163 12.93 -3.95 -8.89
N ASN A 164 13.89 -3.68 -9.78
CA ASN A 164 15.30 -4.06 -9.64
C ASN A 164 16.15 -2.90 -9.12
N GLY A 165 15.69 -1.66 -9.29
CA GLY A 165 16.36 -0.47 -8.79
C GLY A 165 15.38 0.69 -8.66
N PHE A 166 14.85 0.91 -7.45
CA PHE A 166 13.75 1.86 -7.23
C PHE A 166 14.05 3.27 -7.75
N ALA A 167 15.22 3.82 -7.45
CA ALA A 167 15.65 5.14 -7.92
C ALA A 167 15.74 5.21 -9.46
N ALA A 168 16.32 4.19 -10.09
CA ALA A 168 16.50 4.14 -11.54
C ALA A 168 15.17 3.97 -12.29
N GLN A 169 14.15 3.43 -11.62
CA GLN A 169 12.81 3.20 -12.18
C GLN A 169 11.78 4.25 -11.72
N ALA A 170 12.20 5.33 -11.07
CA ALA A 170 11.30 6.33 -10.49
C ALA A 170 10.27 6.88 -11.50
N GLU A 171 10.72 7.24 -12.71
CA GLU A 171 9.84 7.73 -13.79
C GLU A 171 8.75 6.71 -14.20
N GLU A 172 9.02 5.41 -14.06
CA GLU A 172 8.02 4.37 -14.33
C GLU A 172 6.92 4.39 -13.28
N PHE A 173 7.29 4.53 -12.01
CA PHE A 173 6.34 4.64 -10.90
C PHE A 173 5.52 5.92 -10.97
N VAL A 174 6.11 7.06 -11.37
CA VAL A 174 5.37 8.31 -11.62
C VAL A 174 4.24 8.04 -12.62
N ARG A 175 4.53 7.36 -13.74
CA ARG A 175 3.52 7.02 -14.75
C ARG A 175 2.46 6.05 -14.24
N VAL A 176 2.81 5.11 -13.35
CA VAL A 176 1.84 4.23 -12.70
C VAL A 176 0.87 5.04 -11.84
N PHE A 177 1.36 5.93 -10.97
CA PHE A 177 0.50 6.72 -10.09
C PHE A 177 -0.35 7.75 -10.85
N GLN A 178 0.19 8.34 -11.93
CA GLN A 178 -0.61 9.16 -12.85
C GLN A 178 -1.73 8.37 -13.53
N PHE A 179 -1.46 7.12 -13.92
CA PHE A 179 -2.48 6.23 -14.46
C PHE A 179 -3.57 5.90 -13.43
N LEU A 180 -3.17 5.56 -12.20
CA LEU A 180 -4.11 5.18 -11.14
C LEU A 180 -5.01 6.32 -10.67
N GLN A 181 -4.58 7.58 -10.76
CA GLN A 181 -5.43 8.75 -10.48
C GLN A 181 -6.64 8.87 -11.41
N GLY A 182 -6.65 8.16 -12.53
CA GLY A 182 -7.79 8.11 -13.46
C GLY A 182 -8.99 7.29 -12.95
N PHE A 183 -8.91 6.66 -11.77
CA PHE A 183 -9.89 5.71 -11.29
C PHE A 183 -10.45 6.06 -9.90
N GLU A 184 -11.76 5.88 -9.75
CA GLU A 184 -12.40 5.72 -8.45
C GLU A 184 -12.29 4.25 -8.03
N PRO A 185 -11.81 3.92 -6.81
CA PRO A 185 -11.69 2.54 -6.38
C PRO A 185 -13.04 1.92 -6.01
N GLY A 186 -13.13 0.61 -6.12
CA GLY A 186 -14.27 -0.19 -5.67
C GLY A 186 -13.85 -1.62 -5.35
N ILE A 187 -14.82 -2.45 -4.97
CA ILE A 187 -14.60 -3.83 -4.55
C ILE A 187 -15.35 -4.74 -5.51
N GLY A 188 -14.72 -5.84 -5.91
CA GLY A 188 -15.42 -6.88 -6.64
C GLY A 188 -14.62 -8.14 -6.75
N PHE A 189 -15.02 -8.95 -7.72
CA PHE A 189 -14.44 -10.24 -8.01
C PHE A 189 -14.13 -10.34 -9.49
N ASP A 190 -12.97 -10.91 -9.80
CA ASP A 190 -12.55 -11.26 -11.15
C ASP A 190 -12.35 -12.77 -11.17
N ASN A 191 -13.19 -13.49 -11.91
CA ASN A 191 -13.19 -14.96 -11.94
C ASN A 191 -13.30 -15.60 -10.54
N GLY A 192 -14.10 -15.00 -9.65
CA GLY A 192 -14.30 -15.47 -8.28
C GLY A 192 -13.19 -15.06 -7.29
N VAL A 193 -12.11 -14.41 -7.76
CA VAL A 193 -11.03 -13.91 -6.91
C VAL A 193 -11.34 -12.48 -6.47
N PRO A 194 -11.24 -12.14 -5.17
CA PRO A 194 -11.43 -10.76 -4.71
C PRO A 194 -10.37 -9.80 -5.29
N VAL A 195 -10.81 -8.71 -5.91
CA VAL A 195 -9.93 -7.74 -6.57
C VAL A 195 -10.28 -6.30 -6.22
N LEU A 196 -9.27 -5.42 -6.35
CA LEU A 196 -9.46 -3.98 -6.30
C LEU A 196 -9.95 -3.54 -7.68
N LEU A 197 -11.18 -3.03 -7.74
CA LEU A 197 -11.74 -2.50 -8.97
C LEU A 197 -11.42 -1.02 -9.12
N GLY A 198 -11.28 -0.60 -10.37
CA GLY A 198 -11.13 0.79 -10.77
C GLY A 198 -12.26 1.17 -11.72
N PHE A 199 -12.92 2.29 -11.44
CA PHE A 199 -13.97 2.87 -12.25
C PHE A 199 -13.43 4.14 -12.90
N ASP A 200 -13.27 4.13 -14.21
CA ASP A 200 -12.81 5.32 -14.92
C ASP A 200 -13.95 6.32 -15.17
N THR A 201 -13.59 7.51 -15.66
CA THR A 201 -14.57 8.58 -15.97
C THR A 201 -15.51 8.22 -17.12
N GLN A 202 -15.23 7.17 -17.88
CA GLN A 202 -16.06 6.67 -18.98
C GLN A 202 -17.03 5.57 -18.49
N GLY A 203 -17.02 5.23 -17.21
CA GLY A 203 -17.84 4.18 -16.62
C GLY A 203 -17.32 2.77 -16.87
N ARG A 204 -16.10 2.62 -17.41
CA ARG A 204 -15.47 1.31 -17.55
C ARG A 204 -14.96 0.84 -16.19
N THR A 205 -15.17 -0.44 -15.93
CA THR A 205 -14.71 -1.12 -14.71
C THR A 205 -13.58 -2.06 -15.07
N VAL A 206 -12.48 -1.97 -14.33
CA VAL A 206 -11.29 -2.83 -14.54
C VAL A 206 -10.80 -3.40 -13.21
N ASN A 207 -10.16 -4.56 -13.27
CA ASN A 207 -9.26 -5.02 -12.20
C ASN A 207 -7.99 -4.14 -12.23
N LEU A 208 -7.76 -3.31 -11.21
CA LEU A 208 -6.68 -2.33 -11.25
C LEU A 208 -5.30 -2.96 -11.33
N GLU A 209 -5.07 -4.09 -10.67
CA GLU A 209 -3.78 -4.77 -10.72
C GLU A 209 -3.48 -5.24 -12.15
N GLN A 210 -4.44 -5.92 -12.79
CA GLN A 210 -4.27 -6.40 -14.16
C GLN A 210 -4.17 -5.25 -15.17
N ALA A 211 -4.90 -4.15 -14.95
CA ALA A 211 -4.79 -2.96 -15.77
C ALA A 211 -3.40 -2.32 -15.67
N VAL A 212 -2.80 -2.30 -14.47
CA VAL A 212 -1.41 -1.85 -14.27
C VAL A 212 -0.44 -2.80 -14.95
N TYR A 213 -0.54 -4.12 -14.76
CA TYR A 213 0.35 -5.10 -15.42
C TYR A 213 0.27 -5.05 -16.94
N SER A 214 -0.92 -4.85 -17.50
CA SER A 214 -1.10 -4.71 -18.95
C SER A 214 -0.39 -3.47 -19.51
N ARG A 215 -0.32 -2.39 -18.72
CA ARG A 215 0.26 -1.11 -19.14
C ARG A 215 1.73 -0.96 -18.78
N PHE A 216 2.18 -1.60 -17.72
CA PHE A 216 3.53 -1.54 -17.16
C PHE A 216 4.05 -2.96 -16.87
N PRO A 217 4.19 -3.82 -17.90
CA PRO A 217 4.50 -5.24 -17.71
C PRO A 217 5.85 -5.49 -17.04
N GLN A 218 6.80 -4.57 -17.19
CA GLN A 218 8.12 -4.66 -16.57
C GLN A 218 8.10 -4.51 -15.04
N LEU A 219 7.00 -3.98 -14.47
CA LEU A 219 6.80 -3.83 -13.03
C LEU A 219 5.96 -4.97 -12.43
N GLN A 220 5.60 -5.97 -13.23
CA GLN A 220 4.78 -7.07 -12.75
C GLN A 220 5.51 -7.89 -11.68
N TYR A 221 4.81 -8.17 -10.58
CA TYR A 221 5.33 -9.05 -9.54
C TYR A 221 5.26 -10.52 -9.97
N HIS A 222 6.39 -11.24 -9.84
CA HIS A 222 6.45 -12.68 -10.07
C HIS A 222 7.12 -13.40 -8.89
N TYR A 223 6.32 -14.04 -8.05
CA TYR A 223 6.87 -14.89 -6.99
C TYR A 223 7.42 -16.20 -7.57
N ASN A 224 8.73 -16.44 -7.43
CA ASN A 224 9.39 -17.69 -7.84
C ASN A 224 9.92 -18.53 -6.67
N GLY A 225 9.84 -18.03 -5.44
CA GLY A 225 10.29 -18.71 -4.21
C GLY A 225 11.81 -18.88 -4.04
N GLN A 226 12.63 -18.44 -5.00
CA GLN A 226 14.09 -18.62 -4.99
C GLN A 226 14.85 -17.43 -4.39
N ILE A 227 14.19 -16.27 -4.24
CA ILE A 227 14.80 -15.05 -3.70
C ILE A 227 15.10 -15.24 -2.20
N PRO A 228 16.27 -14.77 -1.70
CA PRO A 228 16.63 -14.86 -0.29
C PRO A 228 15.83 -13.87 0.58
N ILE A 229 15.62 -14.23 1.85
CA ILE A 229 15.02 -13.35 2.88
C ILE A 229 16.12 -12.45 3.46
N VAL A 230 15.77 -11.22 3.82
CA VAL A 230 16.66 -10.41 4.68
C VAL A 230 16.77 -11.10 6.03
N GLN A 231 17.97 -11.58 6.35
CA GLN A 231 18.27 -12.13 7.67
C GLN A 231 18.58 -10.98 8.62
N THR A 232 17.62 -10.62 9.46
CA THR A 232 17.88 -9.77 10.62
C THR A 232 18.60 -10.62 11.68
N ARG A 233 19.70 -10.10 12.25
CA ARG A 233 20.47 -10.82 13.26
C ARG A 233 19.54 -11.23 14.43
N VAL A 234 19.72 -12.43 14.97
CA VAL A 234 19.05 -12.83 16.22
C VAL A 234 19.74 -12.12 17.37
N ILE A 235 19.16 -11.02 17.85
CA ILE A 235 19.76 -10.21 18.93
C ILE A 235 19.39 -10.74 20.32
N ASN A 236 18.41 -11.66 20.44
CA ASN A 236 17.97 -12.18 21.73
C ASN A 236 17.71 -13.70 21.74
N PRO A 237 18.76 -14.54 21.76
CA PRO A 237 18.61 -15.99 21.88
C PRO A 237 18.04 -16.44 23.25
N GLN A 238 17.99 -15.55 24.26
CA GLN A 238 17.53 -15.87 25.61
C GLN A 238 16.00 -15.85 25.78
N ILE A 239 15.23 -15.40 24.77
CA ILE A 239 13.76 -15.28 24.86
C ILE A 239 13.05 -16.64 24.64
N ILE A 240 13.76 -17.68 24.19
CA ILE A 240 13.22 -19.04 24.17
C ILE A 240 13.38 -19.66 25.57
N CYS A 241 12.56 -19.21 26.50
CA CYS A 241 12.34 -19.90 27.77
C CYS A 241 10.95 -20.56 27.75
N GLU A 242 10.75 -21.56 26.90
CA GLU A 242 9.70 -22.54 27.18
C GLU A 242 10.23 -23.49 28.26
N LYS A 243 9.95 -23.16 29.54
CA LYS A 243 9.88 -24.22 30.54
C LYS A 243 8.60 -24.99 30.27
N VAL A 244 8.74 -26.07 29.51
CA VAL A 244 7.74 -27.13 29.44
C VAL A 244 7.59 -27.67 30.86
N ASN A 245 6.45 -27.40 31.49
CA ASN A 245 5.95 -28.17 32.63
C ASN A 245 4.91 -29.15 32.10
#